data_AF-A0A2H0VRX4-F1
#
_entry.id   AF-A0A2H0VRX4-F1
#
_cell.length_a   1.000
_cell.length_b   1.000
_cell.length_c   1.000
_cell.angle_alpha   90.00
_cell.angle_beta   90.00
_cell.angle_gamma   90.00
#
_symmetry.space_group_name_H-M   'P 1'
#
loop_
_entity.id
_entity.type
_entity.pdbx_description
1 polymer ?
#
loop_
_entity_poly.entity_id
_entity_poly.type
_entity_poly.pdbx_seq_one_letter_code
_entity_poly.pdbx_strand_id
1 'polypeptide(L)'
;MSVQLPTRGSSHERECIETGRFHASNVQQLNNDVNQTLIQLLSLTDMQRFSWASSHTLHATVHSANIIKPREVREFIDKLIASLDDNEHSEIIRNLNVIKANFHTEQFANLPFLKLHILDVKKLIVGALLSLDNSVIDSFKRIPLPNFFENFFEVLELSIQLKKNSTDSNSFEAMLRQGKLDTLLEVSDILFKNNPTRIPWLNLKNFSVALCKVKEWDQAMKIANLMVDPNINHISDMSSFTFLAISESFCEARDWDRAIETANLISNDRIKYKAFKQISIGLANIGEFERALQVAAYILPVSPANNTALQGIFNACCEQKDWDNALRVVDRIFCEHIKNNCHSKISDGLFEEERYDEAINFALLITTSHTRNMQLKKISDALAKAKKWEKANEVANLICSDDIRNQACKNIIKNMNEMQNSGADSARGAFF
;
A
#
# COMPACT_ATOMS: atom_id res chain seq x y z
N MET A 1 2.33 -57.76 70.13
CA MET A 1 3.36 -58.61 69.50
C MET A 1 2.78 -59.16 68.21
N SER A 2 3.06 -58.51 67.08
CA SER A 2 2.64 -58.99 65.75
C SER A 2 3.66 -58.40 64.76
N VAL A 3 4.78 -59.06 64.52
CA VAL A 3 5.03 -60.01 63.40
C VAL A 3 4.80 -59.36 62.03
N GLN A 4 5.91 -59.01 61.38
CA GLN A 4 6.05 -58.80 59.93
C GLN A 4 5.88 -60.13 59.18
N LEU A 5 5.38 -60.07 57.94
CA LEU A 5 5.82 -60.82 56.75
C LEU A 5 5.18 -60.17 55.48
N PRO A 6 5.66 -60.41 54.25
CA PRO A 6 6.20 -59.35 53.40
C PRO A 6 5.57 -59.21 51.99
N THR A 7 6.03 -58.16 51.33
CA THR A 7 5.98 -57.75 49.92
C THR A 7 5.77 -58.83 48.82
N ARG A 8 4.77 -58.58 47.97
CA ARG A 8 4.75 -58.73 46.49
C ARG A 8 4.07 -57.44 45.99
N GLY A 9 4.70 -56.50 45.29
CA GLY A 9 5.29 -56.66 43.96
C GLY A 9 4.25 -56.22 42.90
N SER A 10 4.07 -54.91 42.69
CA SER A 10 3.26 -54.36 41.58
C SER A 10 4.15 -53.58 40.61
N SER A 11 4.40 -54.21 39.47
CA SER A 11 5.10 -53.74 38.28
C SER A 11 4.32 -52.65 37.52
N HIS A 12 3.84 -51.61 38.19
CA HIS A 12 3.06 -50.52 37.57
C HIS A 12 3.62 -49.11 37.81
N GLU A 13 4.64 -48.94 38.66
CA GLU A 13 5.19 -47.61 38.96
C GLU A 13 6.43 -47.23 38.14
N ARG A 14 7.01 -48.15 37.34
CA ARG A 14 8.18 -47.83 36.49
C ARG A 14 7.82 -47.32 35.09
N GLU A 15 6.60 -47.53 34.58
CA GLU A 15 6.19 -47.03 33.25
C GLU A 15 5.74 -45.56 33.24
N CYS A 16 5.36 -44.98 34.38
CA CYS A 16 4.91 -43.58 34.44
C CYS A 16 6.06 -42.54 34.49
N ILE A 17 7.29 -42.95 34.81
CA ILE A 17 8.42 -42.00 34.96
C ILE A 17 9.18 -41.82 33.63
N GLU A 18 9.16 -42.81 32.72
CA GLU A 18 9.79 -42.69 31.40
C GLU A 18 8.97 -41.83 30.42
N THR A 19 7.64 -41.87 30.50
CA THR A 19 6.75 -41.05 29.64
C THR A 19 6.84 -39.54 29.95
N GLY A 20 7.10 -39.16 31.20
CA GLY A 20 7.28 -37.77 31.60
C GLY A 20 8.59 -37.12 31.10
N ARG A 21 9.68 -37.89 30.96
CA ARG A 21 10.96 -37.39 30.44
C ARG A 21 10.97 -37.22 28.92
N PHE A 22 10.25 -38.08 28.19
CA PHE A 22 10.09 -37.97 26.73
C PHE A 22 9.30 -36.72 26.32
N HIS A 23 8.27 -36.34 27.08
CA HIS A 23 7.47 -35.14 26.77
C HIS A 23 8.22 -33.83 27.02
N ALA A 24 9.04 -33.74 28.07
CA ALA A 24 9.82 -32.53 28.35
C ALA A 24 10.91 -32.26 27.29
N SER A 25 11.59 -33.31 26.82
CA SER A 25 12.61 -33.21 25.77
C SER A 25 12.02 -32.75 24.44
N ASN A 26 10.88 -33.31 24.05
CA ASN A 26 10.21 -32.94 22.80
C ASN A 26 9.65 -31.52 22.84
N VAL A 27 9.16 -31.06 24.00
CA VAL A 27 8.69 -29.66 24.16
C VAL A 27 9.85 -28.67 24.10
N GLN A 28 11.00 -28.98 24.70
CA GLN A 28 12.19 -28.12 24.58
C GLN A 28 12.77 -28.10 23.15
N GLN A 29 12.74 -29.24 22.45
CA GLN A 29 13.18 -29.33 21.06
C GLN A 29 12.23 -28.61 20.11
N LEU A 30 10.91 -28.74 20.32
CA LEU A 30 9.88 -27.96 19.60
C LEU A 30 10.02 -26.46 19.89
N ASN A 31 10.33 -26.07 21.13
CA ASN A 31 10.55 -24.67 21.49
C ASN A 31 11.82 -24.11 20.84
N ASN A 32 12.90 -24.91 20.75
CA ASN A 32 14.13 -24.51 20.06
C ASN A 32 13.94 -24.40 18.54
N ASP A 33 13.19 -25.30 17.91
CA ASP A 33 12.92 -25.26 16.47
C ASP A 33 11.96 -24.12 16.10
N VAL A 34 10.94 -23.84 16.93
CA VAL A 34 10.03 -22.70 16.76
C VAL A 34 10.78 -21.37 16.92
N ASN A 35 11.73 -21.29 17.86
CA ASN A 35 12.58 -20.11 18.07
C ASN A 35 13.50 -19.79 16.89
N GLN A 36 13.87 -20.76 16.05
CA GLN A 36 14.83 -20.52 14.96
C GLN A 36 14.19 -20.05 13.63
N THR A 37 12.89 -20.27 13.40
CA THR A 37 12.31 -19.96 12.07
C THR A 37 10.89 -19.40 12.06
N LEU A 38 10.10 -19.53 13.13
CA LEU A 38 8.68 -19.20 13.09
C LEU A 38 8.30 -17.90 13.84
N ILE A 39 9.07 -17.51 14.86
CA ILE A 39 8.71 -16.39 15.76
C ILE A 39 8.81 -15.01 15.09
N GLN A 40 9.52 -14.87 13.97
CA GLN A 40 9.61 -13.59 13.27
C GLN A 40 8.34 -13.21 12.47
N LEU A 41 7.33 -14.09 12.39
CA LEU A 41 6.19 -13.94 11.47
C LEU A 41 4.79 -13.96 12.12
N LEU A 42 4.68 -14.14 13.44
CA LEU A 42 3.37 -14.25 14.11
C LEU A 42 3.20 -13.19 15.21
N SER A 43 2.04 -12.53 15.23
CA SER A 43 1.69 -11.58 16.28
C SER A 43 1.41 -12.30 17.62
N LEU A 44 1.57 -11.61 18.75
CA LEU A 44 1.33 -12.18 20.10
C LEU A 44 -0.07 -12.80 20.23
N THR A 45 -1.05 -12.22 19.53
CA THR A 45 -2.44 -12.66 19.48
C THR A 45 -2.60 -14.00 18.74
N ASP A 46 -1.81 -14.22 17.68
CA ASP A 46 -1.80 -15.47 16.92
C ASP A 46 -1.13 -16.59 17.71
N MET A 47 -0.10 -16.27 18.50
CA MET A 47 0.51 -17.20 19.46
C MET A 47 -0.47 -17.65 20.55
N GLN A 48 -1.28 -16.73 21.09
CA GLN A 48 -2.27 -17.06 22.10
C GLN A 48 -3.42 -17.91 21.54
N ARG A 49 -3.88 -17.61 20.33
CA ARG A 49 -4.87 -18.44 19.62
C ARG A 49 -4.32 -19.82 19.28
N PHE A 50 -3.05 -19.91 18.87
CA PHE A 50 -2.37 -21.18 18.62
C PHE A 50 -2.20 -22.01 19.89
N SER A 51 -1.84 -21.39 21.01
CA SER A 51 -1.70 -22.06 22.32
C SER A 51 -3.04 -22.53 22.90
N TRP A 52 -4.12 -21.77 22.67
CA TRP A 52 -5.45 -22.15 23.14
C TRP A 52 -6.08 -23.23 22.25
N ALA A 53 -5.87 -23.12 20.93
CA ALA A 53 -6.22 -24.17 19.99
C ALA A 53 -5.43 -25.45 20.30
N SER A 54 -4.12 -25.41 20.47
CA SER A 54 -3.31 -26.63 20.60
C SER A 54 -3.71 -27.55 21.76
N SER A 55 -4.20 -27.02 22.89
CA SER A 55 -4.60 -27.84 24.05
C SER A 55 -5.90 -28.64 23.84
N HIS A 56 -6.93 -28.05 23.23
CA HIS A 56 -8.18 -28.76 22.88
C HIS A 56 -8.13 -29.42 21.50
N THR A 57 -7.31 -28.87 20.60
CA THR A 57 -7.18 -29.34 19.22
C THR A 57 -6.20 -30.50 19.11
N LEU A 58 -5.23 -30.72 20.02
CA LEU A 58 -4.39 -31.93 19.99
C LEU A 58 -5.24 -33.21 20.09
N HIS A 59 -6.21 -33.22 20.99
CA HIS A 59 -7.06 -34.39 21.21
C HIS A 59 -8.04 -34.63 20.04
N ALA A 60 -8.44 -33.58 19.34
CA ALA A 60 -9.23 -33.65 18.11
C ALA A 60 -8.37 -33.94 16.85
N THR A 61 -7.10 -33.49 16.81
CA THR A 61 -6.16 -33.74 15.71
C THR A 61 -5.61 -35.15 15.68
N VAL A 62 -5.55 -35.85 16.81
CA VAL A 62 -5.25 -37.29 16.80
C VAL A 62 -6.35 -38.10 16.07
N HIS A 63 -7.59 -37.61 16.02
CA HIS A 63 -8.69 -38.26 15.29
C HIS A 63 -8.90 -37.73 13.86
N SER A 64 -8.57 -36.46 13.58
CA SER A 64 -8.55 -35.93 12.20
C SER A 64 -7.25 -36.20 11.44
N ALA A 65 -6.21 -36.71 12.11
CA ALA A 65 -5.04 -37.34 11.51
C ALA A 65 -5.35 -38.76 10.96
N ASN A 66 -6.51 -38.93 10.32
CA ASN A 66 -6.72 -39.97 9.32
C ASN A 66 -5.93 -39.60 8.05
N ILE A 67 -4.60 -39.67 8.22
CA ILE A 67 -3.54 -40.07 7.30
C ILE A 67 -3.62 -39.44 5.90
N ILE A 68 -2.98 -38.28 5.76
CA ILE A 68 -2.29 -37.96 4.51
C ILE A 68 -1.43 -39.17 4.17
N LYS A 69 -1.68 -39.83 3.04
CA LYS A 69 -0.86 -40.95 2.59
C LYS A 69 0.18 -40.38 1.64
N PRO A 70 1.48 -40.36 2.00
CA PRO A 70 2.52 -39.97 1.04
C PRO A 70 2.46 -40.78 -0.25
N ARG A 71 1.95 -42.01 -0.14
CA ARG A 71 1.59 -42.88 -1.25
C ARG A 71 0.58 -42.28 -2.22
N GLU A 72 -0.49 -41.62 -1.76
CA GLU A 72 -1.50 -41.00 -2.64
C GLU A 72 -0.90 -39.86 -3.47
N VAL A 73 -0.01 -39.04 -2.87
CA VAL A 73 0.69 -37.97 -3.59
C VAL A 73 1.71 -38.54 -4.58
N ARG A 74 2.44 -39.60 -4.22
CA ARG A 74 3.37 -40.28 -5.12
C ARG A 74 2.63 -40.94 -6.30
N GLU A 75 1.54 -41.66 -6.03
CA GLU A 75 0.68 -42.24 -7.06
C GLU A 75 0.08 -41.17 -7.98
N PHE A 76 -0.27 -40.00 -7.43
CA PHE A 76 -0.69 -38.87 -8.23
C PHE A 76 0.42 -38.36 -9.16
N ILE A 77 1.65 -38.18 -8.64
CA ILE A 77 2.81 -37.79 -9.44
C ILE A 77 3.11 -38.84 -10.53
N ASP A 78 3.03 -40.14 -10.21
CA ASP A 78 3.26 -41.22 -11.17
C ASP A 78 2.22 -41.18 -12.31
N LYS A 79 0.95 -40.89 -12.00
CA LYS A 79 -0.10 -40.70 -13.01
C LYS A 79 0.12 -39.46 -13.87
N LEU A 80 0.63 -38.37 -13.30
CA LEU A 80 1.02 -37.18 -14.06
C LEU A 80 2.16 -37.50 -15.03
N ILE A 81 3.22 -38.17 -14.55
CA ILE A 81 4.36 -38.59 -15.38
C ILE A 81 3.92 -39.51 -16.52
N ALA A 82 3.06 -40.50 -16.23
CA ALA A 82 2.55 -41.43 -17.24
C ALA A 82 1.70 -40.77 -18.34
N SER A 83 1.24 -39.54 -18.10
CA SER A 83 0.44 -38.75 -19.03
C SER A 83 1.28 -37.76 -19.84
N LEU A 84 2.59 -37.71 -19.63
CA LEU A 84 3.55 -36.84 -20.32
C LEU A 84 4.34 -37.62 -21.36
N ASP A 85 4.67 -36.97 -22.48
CA ASP A 85 5.59 -37.53 -23.48
C ASP A 85 7.06 -37.39 -23.02
N ASP A 86 7.81 -38.51 -23.02
CA ASP A 86 9.18 -38.59 -22.52
C ASP A 86 10.17 -37.70 -23.30
N ASN A 87 9.94 -37.49 -24.60
CA ASN A 87 10.82 -36.70 -25.46
C ASN A 87 10.53 -35.20 -25.32
N GLU A 88 9.25 -34.82 -25.30
CA GLU A 88 8.82 -33.42 -25.24
C GLU A 88 8.88 -32.85 -23.81
N HIS A 89 8.68 -33.67 -22.77
CA HIS A 89 8.51 -33.21 -21.38
C HIS A 89 9.59 -33.72 -20.41
N SER A 90 10.75 -34.14 -20.93
CA SER A 90 11.84 -34.74 -20.15
C SER A 90 12.25 -33.94 -18.90
N GLU A 91 12.32 -32.60 -18.98
CA GLU A 91 12.66 -31.74 -17.84
C GLU A 91 11.58 -31.72 -16.76
N ILE A 92 10.31 -31.70 -17.16
CA ILE A 92 9.16 -31.73 -16.25
C ILE A 92 9.12 -33.07 -15.52
N ILE A 93 9.29 -34.17 -16.25
CA ILE A 93 9.35 -35.52 -15.70
C ILE A 93 10.50 -35.64 -14.69
N ARG A 94 11.68 -35.09 -15.02
CA ARG A 94 12.82 -35.05 -14.09
C ARG A 94 12.46 -34.30 -12.80
N ASN A 95 11.88 -33.10 -12.90
CA ASN A 95 11.49 -32.29 -11.74
C ASN A 95 10.43 -32.99 -10.88
N LEU A 96 9.42 -33.60 -11.49
CA LEU A 96 8.40 -34.39 -10.79
C LEU A 96 9.01 -35.60 -10.07
N ASN A 97 9.97 -36.29 -10.69
CA ASN A 97 10.68 -37.39 -10.03
C ASN A 97 11.52 -36.93 -8.85
N VAL A 98 12.16 -35.76 -8.91
CA VAL A 98 12.87 -35.16 -7.77
C VAL A 98 11.92 -34.85 -6.62
N ILE A 99 10.76 -34.23 -6.92
CA ILE A 99 9.73 -33.95 -5.91
C ILE A 99 9.22 -35.25 -5.28
N LYS A 100 8.94 -36.26 -6.10
CA LYS A 100 8.48 -37.59 -5.68
C LYS A 100 9.50 -38.28 -4.77
N ALA A 101 10.79 -38.21 -5.11
CA ALA A 101 11.88 -38.75 -4.31
C ALA A 101 11.96 -38.03 -2.97
N ASN A 102 12.00 -36.70 -2.95
CA ASN A 102 12.15 -35.94 -1.72
C ASN A 102 10.98 -36.07 -0.72
N PHE A 103 9.83 -36.55 -1.17
CA PHE A 103 8.65 -36.74 -0.32
C PHE A 103 8.65 -38.12 0.36
N HIS A 104 9.45 -38.33 1.42
CA HIS A 104 9.57 -39.60 2.18
C HIS A 104 8.80 -39.61 3.51
N THR A 105 8.29 -40.79 3.88
CA THR A 105 7.47 -41.05 5.08
C THR A 105 8.14 -40.76 6.42
N GLU A 106 9.47 -40.70 6.48
CA GLU A 106 10.23 -40.54 7.73
C GLU A 106 10.29 -39.10 8.27
N GLN A 107 9.97 -38.09 7.44
CA GLN A 107 10.02 -36.67 7.84
C GLN A 107 8.82 -36.19 8.67
N PHE A 108 7.81 -37.04 8.91
CA PHE A 108 6.50 -36.62 9.40
C PHE A 108 6.21 -36.97 10.87
N ALA A 109 7.24 -37.04 11.72
CA ALA A 109 7.08 -37.26 13.16
C ALA A 109 6.32 -36.10 13.87
N ASN A 110 6.28 -34.90 13.26
CA ASN A 110 5.62 -33.71 13.81
C ASN A 110 4.36 -33.33 13.02
N LEU A 111 3.19 -33.73 13.54
CA LEU A 111 1.86 -33.47 12.95
C LEU A 111 1.53 -31.99 12.61
N PRO A 112 1.95 -30.96 13.36
CA PRO A 112 1.60 -29.57 13.04
C PRO A 112 2.19 -29.04 11.73
N PHE A 113 3.38 -29.52 11.35
CA PHE A 113 4.09 -29.07 10.14
C PHE A 113 3.68 -29.82 8.88
N LEU A 114 3.02 -30.97 9.04
CA LEU A 114 2.59 -31.82 7.93
C LEU A 114 1.69 -31.08 6.93
N LYS A 115 0.74 -30.25 7.42
CA LYS A 115 -0.14 -29.46 6.53
C LYS A 115 0.63 -28.42 5.71
N LEU A 116 1.64 -27.79 6.30
CA LEU A 116 2.50 -26.82 5.60
C LEU A 116 3.34 -27.52 4.53
N HIS A 117 3.97 -28.66 4.86
CA HIS A 117 4.73 -29.44 3.90
C HIS A 117 3.92 -29.92 2.70
N ILE A 118 2.64 -30.26 2.89
CA ILE A 118 1.76 -30.71 1.79
C ILE A 118 1.42 -29.56 0.84
N LEU A 119 1.14 -28.38 1.39
CA LEU A 119 0.91 -27.19 0.56
C LEU A 119 2.18 -26.81 -0.21
N ASP A 120 3.36 -26.98 0.38
CA ASP A 120 4.62 -26.75 -0.32
C ASP A 120 4.84 -27.78 -1.44
N VAL A 121 4.57 -29.07 -1.19
CA VAL A 121 4.65 -30.11 -2.23
C VAL A 121 3.66 -29.83 -3.36
N LYS A 122 2.42 -29.41 -3.04
CA LYS A 122 1.42 -28.98 -4.02
C LYS A 122 1.98 -27.87 -4.91
N LYS A 123 2.53 -26.82 -4.32
CA LYS A 123 3.14 -25.68 -5.03
C LYS A 123 4.33 -26.08 -5.89
N LEU A 124 5.17 -27.01 -5.41
CA LEU A 124 6.30 -27.55 -6.17
C LEU A 124 5.83 -28.31 -7.42
N ILE A 125 4.80 -29.14 -7.28
CA ILE A 125 4.20 -29.86 -8.41
C ILE A 125 3.63 -28.85 -9.40
N VAL A 126 2.81 -27.88 -8.95
CA VAL A 126 2.26 -26.84 -9.86
C VAL A 126 3.39 -26.08 -10.55
N GLY A 127 4.44 -25.69 -9.81
CA GLY A 127 5.64 -25.03 -10.33
C GLY A 127 6.32 -25.80 -11.47
N ALA A 128 6.48 -27.11 -11.31
CA ALA A 128 7.05 -27.99 -12.33
C ALA A 128 6.19 -28.07 -13.61
N LEU A 129 4.88 -27.86 -13.49
CA LEU A 129 3.91 -27.97 -14.58
C LEU A 129 3.67 -26.62 -15.30
N LEU A 130 4.26 -25.51 -14.85
CA LEU A 130 3.99 -24.16 -15.40
C LEU A 130 4.45 -23.94 -16.86
N SER A 131 5.21 -24.86 -17.44
CA SER A 131 5.63 -24.81 -18.86
C SER A 131 4.70 -25.58 -19.79
N LEU A 132 3.73 -26.33 -19.26
CA LEU A 132 2.81 -27.12 -20.07
C LEU A 132 1.80 -26.26 -20.84
N ASP A 133 1.31 -26.83 -21.93
CA ASP A 133 0.19 -26.30 -22.70
C ASP A 133 -1.15 -26.78 -22.16
N ASN A 134 -2.19 -25.96 -22.39
CA ASN A 134 -3.53 -26.21 -21.86
C ASN A 134 -4.13 -27.54 -22.34
N SER A 135 -3.75 -28.01 -23.54
CA SER A 135 -4.20 -29.31 -24.08
C SER A 135 -3.75 -30.49 -23.23
N VAL A 136 -2.52 -30.45 -22.72
CA VAL A 136 -1.96 -31.49 -21.84
C VAL A 136 -2.63 -31.44 -20.47
N ILE A 137 -2.93 -30.24 -19.96
CA ILE A 137 -3.59 -30.05 -18.66
C ILE A 137 -5.03 -30.56 -18.67
N ASP A 138 -5.75 -30.39 -19.78
CA ASP A 138 -7.10 -30.95 -19.92
C ASP A 138 -7.09 -32.48 -19.82
N SER A 139 -6.00 -33.14 -20.23
CA SER A 139 -5.84 -34.58 -20.05
C SER A 139 -5.71 -34.98 -18.58
N PHE A 140 -5.11 -34.11 -17.74
CA PHE A 140 -4.90 -34.36 -16.31
C PHE A 140 -6.17 -34.28 -15.48
N LYS A 141 -7.21 -33.57 -15.94
CA LYS A 141 -8.49 -33.43 -15.20
C LYS A 141 -9.17 -34.75 -14.89
N ARG A 142 -8.80 -35.84 -15.59
CA ARG A 142 -9.29 -37.21 -15.35
C ARG A 142 -8.56 -37.93 -14.22
N ILE A 143 -7.42 -37.40 -13.76
CA ILE A 143 -6.61 -37.99 -12.70
C ILE A 143 -7.24 -37.66 -11.35
N PRO A 144 -7.49 -38.65 -10.48
CA PRO A 144 -8.05 -38.40 -9.15
C PRO A 144 -7.05 -37.60 -8.30
N LEU A 145 -7.52 -36.49 -7.72
CA LEU A 145 -6.72 -35.64 -6.83
C LEU A 145 -6.54 -36.31 -5.46
N PRO A 146 -5.36 -36.17 -4.84
CA PRO A 146 -5.21 -36.43 -3.41
C PRO A 146 -6.20 -35.60 -2.60
N ASN A 147 -6.74 -36.14 -1.50
CA ASN A 147 -7.80 -35.50 -0.70
C ASN A 147 -7.47 -34.07 -0.23
N PHE A 148 -6.18 -33.71 -0.14
CA PHE A 148 -5.70 -32.43 0.38
C PHE A 148 -5.27 -31.45 -0.74
N PHE A 149 -5.40 -31.84 -2.01
CA PHE A 149 -5.07 -31.02 -3.18
C PHE A 149 -6.33 -30.31 -3.71
N GLU A 150 -7.08 -29.67 -2.82
CA GLU A 150 -8.24 -28.87 -3.19
C GLU A 150 -7.85 -27.79 -4.21
N ASN A 151 -8.72 -27.60 -5.21
CA ASN A 151 -8.57 -26.60 -6.27
C ASN A 151 -7.23 -26.68 -7.04
N PHE A 152 -6.53 -27.82 -7.04
CA PHE A 152 -5.22 -27.97 -7.69
C PHE A 152 -5.22 -27.56 -9.17
N PHE A 153 -6.20 -28.05 -9.94
CA PHE A 153 -6.28 -27.71 -11.37
C PHE A 153 -6.67 -26.24 -11.60
N GLU A 154 -7.51 -25.66 -10.74
CA GLU A 154 -7.82 -24.22 -10.81
C GLU A 154 -6.56 -23.38 -10.54
N VAL A 155 -5.78 -23.73 -9.51
CA VAL A 155 -4.50 -23.07 -9.19
C VAL A 155 -3.52 -23.22 -10.35
N LEU A 156 -3.41 -24.41 -10.96
CA LEU A 156 -2.51 -24.65 -12.09
C LEU A 156 -2.88 -23.82 -13.32
N GLU A 157 -4.16 -23.84 -13.71
CA GLU A 157 -4.66 -23.09 -14.87
C GLU A 157 -4.48 -21.58 -14.68
N LEU A 158 -4.87 -21.05 -13.52
CA LEU A 158 -4.68 -19.65 -13.20
C LEU A 158 -3.20 -19.27 -13.16
N SER A 159 -2.33 -20.12 -12.61
CA SER A 159 -0.89 -19.86 -12.57
C SER A 159 -0.30 -19.77 -13.98
N ILE A 160 -0.72 -20.63 -14.90
CA ILE A 160 -0.26 -20.60 -16.29
C ILE A 160 -0.81 -19.37 -17.02
N GLN A 161 -2.08 -19.03 -16.82
CA GLN A 161 -2.68 -17.82 -17.37
C GLN A 161 -1.95 -16.56 -16.90
N LEU A 162 -1.68 -16.43 -15.60
CA LEU A 162 -1.02 -15.28 -15.00
C LEU A 162 0.50 -15.26 -15.23
N LYS A 163 1.10 -16.38 -15.61
CA LYS A 163 2.49 -16.42 -16.08
C LYS A 163 2.62 -15.83 -17.48
N LYS A 164 1.65 -16.11 -18.37
CA LYS A 164 1.68 -15.73 -19.80
C LYS A 164 1.04 -14.37 -20.07
N ASN A 165 -0.04 -14.01 -19.36
CA ASN A 165 -0.88 -12.85 -19.66
C ASN A 165 -0.98 -11.89 -18.47
N SER A 166 -0.97 -10.59 -18.76
CA SER A 166 -1.26 -9.57 -17.74
C SER A 166 -2.76 -9.47 -17.48
N THR A 167 -3.14 -9.44 -16.20
CA THR A 167 -4.51 -9.29 -15.71
C THR A 167 -4.61 -7.97 -14.94
N ASP A 168 -5.68 -7.22 -15.16
CA ASP A 168 -5.89 -5.93 -14.50
C ASP A 168 -6.41 -6.08 -13.06
N SER A 169 -6.32 -4.98 -12.29
CA SER A 169 -6.77 -5.00 -10.88
C SER A 169 -8.27 -5.24 -10.71
N ASN A 170 -9.10 -4.87 -11.71
CA ASN A 170 -10.56 -5.03 -11.61
C ASN A 170 -10.97 -6.49 -11.77
N SER A 171 -10.26 -7.24 -12.61
CA SER A 171 -10.46 -8.68 -12.78
C SER A 171 -10.07 -9.43 -11.51
N PHE A 172 -8.94 -9.07 -10.89
CA PHE A 172 -8.57 -9.61 -9.58
C PHE A 172 -9.58 -9.25 -8.48
N GLU A 173 -10.09 -8.02 -8.47
CA GLU A 173 -11.14 -7.60 -7.54
C GLU A 173 -12.42 -8.43 -7.71
N ALA A 174 -12.82 -8.73 -8.94
CA ALA A 174 -13.96 -9.60 -9.22
C ALA A 174 -13.74 -11.02 -8.69
N MET A 175 -12.54 -11.59 -8.88
CA MET A 175 -12.20 -12.91 -8.33
C MET A 175 -12.17 -12.91 -6.79
N LEU A 176 -11.68 -11.84 -6.17
CA LEU A 176 -11.70 -11.68 -4.71
C LEU A 176 -13.12 -11.65 -4.17
N ARG A 177 -14.04 -10.93 -4.84
CA ARG A 177 -15.47 -10.90 -4.48
C ARG A 177 -16.17 -12.25 -4.64
N GLN A 178 -15.63 -13.16 -5.45
CA GLN A 178 -16.11 -14.54 -5.58
C GLN A 178 -15.57 -15.48 -4.48
N GLY A 179 -14.79 -14.96 -3.52
CA GLY A 179 -14.20 -15.76 -2.45
C GLY A 179 -12.91 -16.50 -2.83
N LYS A 180 -12.27 -16.14 -3.96
CA LYS A 180 -11.04 -16.81 -4.44
C LYS A 180 -9.74 -16.32 -3.81
N LEU A 181 -9.80 -15.74 -2.60
CA LEU A 181 -8.64 -15.15 -1.94
C LEU A 181 -7.52 -16.19 -1.74
N ASP A 182 -7.84 -17.34 -1.14
CA ASP A 182 -6.85 -18.38 -0.84
C ASP A 182 -6.18 -18.94 -2.10
N THR A 183 -6.98 -19.17 -3.16
CA THR A 183 -6.48 -19.60 -4.48
C THR A 183 -5.51 -18.59 -5.06
N LEU A 184 -5.84 -17.30 -5.04
CA LEU A 184 -4.98 -16.24 -5.58
C LEU A 184 -3.70 -16.05 -4.76
N LEU A 185 -3.77 -16.19 -3.44
CA LEU A 185 -2.59 -16.18 -2.57
C LEU A 185 -1.67 -17.36 -2.89
N GLU A 186 -2.23 -18.55 -3.10
CA GLU A 186 -1.43 -19.73 -3.50
C GLU A 186 -0.75 -19.52 -4.86
N VAL A 187 -1.50 -19.04 -5.86
CA VAL A 187 -0.96 -18.70 -7.18
C VAL A 187 0.14 -17.66 -7.09
N SER A 188 -0.02 -16.64 -6.23
CA SER A 188 0.97 -15.58 -6.06
C SER A 188 2.33 -16.10 -5.56
N ASP A 189 2.33 -17.04 -4.60
CA ASP A 189 3.55 -17.67 -4.06
C ASP A 189 4.22 -18.56 -5.13
N ILE A 190 3.43 -19.29 -5.92
CA ILE A 190 3.93 -20.11 -7.03
C ILE A 190 4.59 -19.24 -8.10
N LEU A 191 3.96 -18.14 -8.49
CA LEU A 191 4.49 -17.22 -9.50
C LEU A 191 5.77 -16.53 -9.03
N PHE A 192 5.86 -16.21 -7.74
CA PHE A 192 7.06 -15.62 -7.15
C PHE A 192 8.25 -16.60 -7.17
N LYS A 193 8.07 -17.84 -6.70
CA LYS A 193 9.15 -18.83 -6.57
C LYS A 193 9.73 -19.33 -7.90
N ASN A 194 8.94 -19.40 -8.97
CA ASN A 194 9.26 -20.17 -10.19
C ASN A 194 9.70 -19.33 -11.41
N ASN A 195 10.40 -18.20 -11.21
CA ASN A 195 10.90 -17.24 -12.23
C ASN A 195 9.93 -16.09 -12.55
N PRO A 196 9.98 -14.98 -11.79
CA PRO A 196 9.07 -13.89 -12.01
C PRO A 196 9.64 -12.98 -13.10
N THR A 197 9.25 -13.25 -14.34
CA THR A 197 9.43 -12.32 -15.47
C THR A 197 8.53 -11.10 -15.28
N ARG A 198 8.64 -10.08 -16.15
CA ARG A 198 7.88 -8.83 -16.03
C ARG A 198 6.35 -9.02 -15.86
N ILE A 199 5.77 -10.05 -16.46
CA ILE A 199 4.31 -10.29 -16.44
C ILE A 199 3.82 -10.75 -15.06
N PRO A 200 4.38 -11.82 -14.45
CA PRO A 200 4.12 -12.17 -13.05
C PRO A 200 4.21 -10.99 -12.08
N TRP A 201 5.25 -10.15 -12.18
CA TRP A 201 5.39 -8.96 -11.33
C TRP A 201 4.26 -7.96 -11.50
N LEU A 202 3.86 -7.71 -12.74
CA LEU A 202 2.74 -6.83 -13.03
C LEU A 202 1.43 -7.39 -12.46
N ASN A 203 1.24 -8.71 -12.52
CA ASN A 203 0.09 -9.39 -11.95
C ASN A 203 0.08 -9.35 -10.42
N LEU A 204 1.23 -9.56 -9.75
CA LEU A 204 1.36 -9.41 -8.30
C LEU A 204 1.04 -7.98 -7.86
N LYS A 205 1.55 -6.97 -8.57
CA LYS A 205 1.20 -5.56 -8.33
C LYS A 205 -0.31 -5.33 -8.47
N ASN A 206 -0.91 -5.77 -9.58
CA ASN A 206 -2.33 -5.56 -9.85
C ASN A 206 -3.22 -6.32 -8.85
N PHE A 207 -2.79 -7.50 -8.41
CA PHE A 207 -3.45 -8.27 -7.37
C PHE A 207 -3.36 -7.56 -6.01
N SER A 208 -2.18 -7.04 -5.63
CA SER A 208 -2.02 -6.23 -4.42
C SER A 208 -2.91 -4.99 -4.44
N VAL A 209 -3.04 -4.31 -5.58
CA VAL A 209 -3.97 -3.17 -5.74
C VAL A 209 -5.43 -3.62 -5.57
N ALA A 210 -5.79 -4.80 -6.10
CA ALA A 210 -7.14 -5.34 -5.92
C ALA A 210 -7.44 -5.68 -4.45
N LEU A 211 -6.46 -6.21 -3.71
CA LEU A 211 -6.57 -6.47 -2.27
C LEU A 211 -6.83 -5.16 -1.49
N CYS A 212 -6.15 -4.06 -1.84
CA CYS A 212 -6.43 -2.74 -1.27
C CYS A 212 -7.88 -2.29 -1.50
N LYS A 213 -8.42 -2.49 -2.70
CA LYS A 213 -9.81 -2.11 -3.03
C LYS A 213 -10.85 -2.88 -2.21
N VAL A 214 -10.58 -4.15 -1.88
CA VAL A 214 -11.43 -4.95 -1.00
C VAL A 214 -11.06 -4.81 0.49
N LYS A 215 -10.15 -3.90 0.83
CA LYS A 215 -9.67 -3.61 2.20
C LYS A 215 -8.93 -4.77 2.89
N GLU A 216 -8.39 -5.70 2.11
CA GLU A 216 -7.51 -6.79 2.57
C GLU A 216 -6.06 -6.30 2.66
N TRP A 217 -5.82 -5.23 3.42
CA TRP A 217 -4.53 -4.53 3.43
C TRP A 217 -3.37 -5.39 3.93
N ASP A 218 -3.60 -6.25 4.93
CA ASP A 218 -2.56 -7.11 5.48
C ASP A 218 -2.09 -8.14 4.44
N GLN A 219 -2.99 -8.61 3.57
CA GLN A 219 -2.64 -9.50 2.46
C GLN A 219 -1.94 -8.73 1.34
N ALA A 220 -2.39 -7.50 1.03
CA ALA A 220 -1.70 -6.64 0.08
C ALA A 220 -0.24 -6.39 0.50
N MET A 221 -0.01 -6.11 1.79
CA MET A 221 1.32 -5.94 2.37
C MET A 221 2.16 -7.21 2.28
N LYS A 222 1.59 -8.39 2.52
CA LYS A 222 2.31 -9.67 2.33
C LYS A 222 2.78 -9.83 0.87
N ILE A 223 1.91 -9.56 -0.11
CA ILE A 223 2.28 -9.61 -1.53
C ILE A 223 3.39 -8.60 -1.86
N ALA A 224 3.26 -7.35 -1.40
CA ALA A 224 4.27 -6.33 -1.62
C ALA A 224 5.62 -6.64 -0.97
N ASN A 225 5.62 -7.30 0.19
CA ASN A 225 6.86 -7.72 0.87
C ASN A 225 7.54 -8.90 0.16
N LEU A 226 6.78 -9.85 -0.40
CA LEU A 226 7.35 -10.88 -1.28
C LEU A 226 8.08 -10.24 -2.46
N MET A 227 7.59 -9.09 -2.92
CA MET A 227 8.14 -8.36 -4.04
C MET A 227 9.48 -7.66 -3.75
N VAL A 228 9.97 -7.67 -2.51
CA VAL A 228 11.26 -7.09 -2.11
C VAL A 228 12.36 -8.15 -2.17
N ASP A 229 12.87 -8.42 -3.38
CA ASP A 229 14.06 -9.29 -3.54
C ASP A 229 15.34 -8.43 -3.65
N PRO A 230 16.28 -8.52 -2.69
CA PRO A 230 17.52 -7.76 -2.72
C PRO A 230 18.46 -8.14 -3.87
N ASN A 231 18.27 -9.29 -4.53
CA ASN A 231 19.15 -9.77 -5.59
C ASN A 231 18.76 -9.27 -6.99
N ILE A 232 17.68 -8.51 -7.13
CA ILE A 232 17.17 -8.12 -8.46
C ILE A 232 16.93 -6.61 -8.58
N ASN A 233 17.96 -5.89 -9.04
CA ASN A 233 17.98 -4.43 -9.11
C ASN A 233 16.90 -3.77 -10.00
N HIS A 234 16.38 -4.46 -11.03
CA HIS A 234 15.32 -3.92 -11.90
C HIS A 234 13.90 -4.03 -11.32
N ILE A 235 13.74 -4.69 -10.17
CA ILE A 235 12.45 -4.96 -9.52
C ILE A 235 12.11 -3.91 -8.44
N SER A 236 13.13 -3.16 -7.99
CA SER A 236 13.00 -2.10 -6.98
C SER A 236 11.90 -1.09 -7.30
N ASP A 237 11.63 -0.82 -8.58
CA ASP A 237 10.57 0.12 -8.97
C ASP A 237 9.17 -0.50 -8.88
N MET A 238 9.00 -1.78 -9.19
CA MET A 238 7.68 -2.44 -9.13
C MET A 238 7.20 -2.62 -7.69
N SER A 239 8.06 -3.06 -6.78
CA SER A 239 7.74 -3.10 -5.36
C SER A 239 7.44 -1.70 -4.83
N SER A 240 8.24 -0.70 -5.20
CA SER A 240 8.00 0.71 -4.87
C SER A 240 6.63 1.21 -5.34
N PHE A 241 6.21 0.91 -6.57
CA PHE A 241 4.88 1.26 -7.06
C PHE A 241 3.76 0.50 -6.33
N THR A 242 4.03 -0.72 -5.88
CA THR A 242 3.06 -1.52 -5.11
C THR A 242 2.85 -0.91 -3.72
N PHE A 243 3.94 -0.59 -3.01
CA PHE A 243 3.88 0.11 -1.72
C PHE A 243 3.26 1.50 -1.85
N LEU A 244 3.52 2.24 -2.94
CA LEU A 244 2.83 3.50 -3.21
C LEU A 244 1.31 3.30 -3.27
N ALA A 245 0.83 2.31 -4.03
CA ALA A 245 -0.61 2.07 -4.16
C ALA A 245 -1.26 1.62 -2.84
N ILE A 246 -0.55 0.85 -2.02
CA ILE A 246 -1.01 0.49 -0.68
C ILE A 246 -1.08 1.73 0.23
N SER A 247 -0.03 2.57 0.21
CA SER A 247 0.01 3.83 0.96
C SER A 247 -1.12 4.79 0.54
N GLU A 248 -1.39 4.92 -0.76
CA GLU A 248 -2.53 5.67 -1.31
C GLU A 248 -3.87 5.11 -0.79
N SER A 249 -4.05 3.79 -0.75
CA SER A 249 -5.26 3.17 -0.20
C SER A 249 -5.44 3.41 1.30
N PHE A 250 -4.37 3.40 2.09
CA PHE A 250 -4.43 3.78 3.50
C PHE A 250 -4.82 5.25 3.69
N CYS A 251 -4.32 6.16 2.85
CA CYS A 251 -4.75 7.56 2.84
C CYS A 251 -6.25 7.69 2.54
N GLU A 252 -6.78 6.96 1.55
CA GLU A 252 -8.21 6.95 1.23
C GLU A 252 -9.05 6.45 2.42
N ALA A 253 -8.54 5.47 3.16
CA ALA A 253 -9.14 4.97 4.39
C ALA A 253 -8.91 5.86 5.62
N ARG A 254 -8.12 6.95 5.49
CA ARG A 254 -7.66 7.83 6.57
C ARG A 254 -6.84 7.12 7.65
N ASP A 255 -6.20 5.99 7.32
CA ASP A 255 -5.22 5.33 8.18
C ASP A 255 -3.82 5.89 7.90
N TRP A 256 -3.58 7.11 8.39
CA TRP A 256 -2.39 7.88 8.06
C TRP A 256 -1.09 7.25 8.59
N ASP A 257 -1.14 6.58 9.74
CA ASP A 257 0.04 5.95 10.33
C ASP A 257 0.53 4.79 9.47
N ARG A 258 -0.38 3.89 9.06
CA ARG A 258 -0.03 2.82 8.11
C ARG A 258 0.39 3.37 6.75
N ALA A 259 -0.20 4.48 6.30
CA ALA A 259 0.22 5.13 5.05
C ALA A 259 1.67 5.60 5.11
N ILE A 260 2.08 6.23 6.22
CA ILE A 260 3.45 6.71 6.48
C ILE A 260 4.43 5.55 6.63
N GLU A 261 4.07 4.52 7.40
CA GLU A 261 4.87 3.30 7.56
C GLU A 261 5.11 2.63 6.21
N THR A 262 4.06 2.48 5.40
CA THR A 262 4.15 1.89 4.06
C THR A 262 5.01 2.74 3.12
N ALA A 263 4.86 4.07 3.15
CA ALA A 263 5.68 4.97 2.36
C ALA A 263 7.17 4.87 2.72
N ASN A 264 7.50 4.57 3.97
CA ASN A 264 8.89 4.39 4.40
C ASN A 264 9.56 3.15 3.79
N LEU A 265 8.79 2.10 3.46
CA LEU A 265 9.27 0.87 2.83
C LEU A 265 9.63 1.04 1.35
N ILE A 266 9.23 2.16 0.73
CA ILE A 266 9.55 2.45 -0.66
C ILE A 266 11.05 2.71 -0.80
N SER A 267 11.74 1.89 -1.61
CA SER A 267 13.18 2.02 -1.84
C SER A 267 13.53 3.10 -2.86
N ASN A 268 12.67 3.33 -3.86
CA ASN A 268 12.88 4.38 -4.84
C ASN A 268 12.53 5.76 -4.27
N ASP A 269 13.52 6.61 -4.03
CA ASP A 269 13.33 7.96 -3.45
C ASP A 269 12.29 8.81 -4.19
N ARG A 270 12.26 8.78 -5.53
CA ARG A 270 11.29 9.57 -6.30
C ARG A 270 9.86 9.10 -6.02
N ILE A 271 9.65 7.79 -5.92
CA ILE A 271 8.34 7.21 -5.61
C ILE A 271 7.99 7.45 -4.13
N LYS A 272 8.99 7.33 -3.23
CA LYS A 272 8.85 7.61 -1.79
C LYS A 272 8.41 9.05 -1.55
N TYR A 273 9.06 10.01 -2.19
CA TYR A 273 8.68 11.42 -2.11
C TYR A 273 7.28 11.68 -2.68
N LYS A 274 6.85 10.92 -3.71
CA LYS A 274 5.48 11.01 -4.21
C LYS A 274 4.47 10.55 -3.15
N ALA A 275 4.74 9.45 -2.45
CA ALA A 275 3.88 8.94 -1.38
C ALA A 275 3.78 9.95 -0.23
N PHE A 276 4.91 10.43 0.31
CA PHE A 276 4.90 11.43 1.39
C PHE A 276 4.22 12.73 0.99
N LYS A 277 4.35 13.16 -0.26
CA LYS A 277 3.61 14.32 -0.77
C LYS A 277 2.11 14.12 -0.70
N GLN A 278 1.60 12.96 -1.13
CA GLN A 278 0.16 12.69 -1.09
C GLN A 278 -0.35 12.61 0.35
N ILE A 279 0.39 11.94 1.23
CA ILE A 279 0.05 11.85 2.65
C ILE A 279 0.01 13.25 3.28
N SER A 280 1.03 14.08 3.06
CA SER A 280 1.10 15.41 3.67
C SER A 280 0.00 16.35 3.19
N ILE A 281 -0.35 16.30 1.90
CA ILE A 281 -1.50 17.06 1.36
C ILE A 281 -2.81 16.53 1.96
N GLY A 282 -2.99 15.22 2.06
CA GLY A 282 -4.17 14.60 2.66
C GLY A 282 -4.39 15.01 4.12
N LEU A 283 -3.32 15.01 4.91
CA LEU A 283 -3.33 15.49 6.30
C LEU A 283 -3.67 16.97 6.39
N ALA A 284 -3.13 17.81 5.51
CA ALA A 284 -3.44 19.23 5.47
C ALA A 284 -4.93 19.48 5.14
N ASN A 285 -5.50 18.71 4.21
CA ASN A 285 -6.91 18.81 3.82
C ASN A 285 -7.89 18.47 4.95
N ILE A 286 -7.46 17.74 5.98
CA ILE A 286 -8.28 17.43 7.16
C ILE A 286 -7.94 18.32 8.37
N GLY A 287 -7.11 19.35 8.19
CA GLY A 287 -6.71 20.29 9.23
C GLY A 287 -5.57 19.81 10.14
N GLU A 288 -4.95 18.66 9.87
CA GLU A 288 -3.79 18.16 10.63
C GLU A 288 -2.47 18.82 10.17
N PHE A 289 -2.39 20.14 10.31
CA PHE A 289 -1.30 20.94 9.74
C PHE A 289 0.10 20.55 10.22
N GLU A 290 0.32 20.42 11.53
CA GLU A 290 1.65 20.10 12.06
C GLU A 290 2.12 18.73 11.58
N ARG A 291 1.22 17.76 11.52
CA ARG A 291 1.52 16.42 11.02
C ARG A 291 1.80 16.44 9.52
N ALA A 292 1.07 17.25 8.74
CA ALA A 292 1.35 17.45 7.32
C ALA A 292 2.78 17.99 7.09
N LEU A 293 3.22 18.98 7.88
CA LEU A 293 4.58 19.50 7.80
C LEU A 293 5.63 18.46 8.21
N GLN A 294 5.38 17.69 9.27
CA GLN A 294 6.27 16.61 9.69
C GLN A 294 6.43 15.56 8.58
N VAL A 295 5.34 15.17 7.92
CA VAL A 295 5.40 14.20 6.81
C VAL A 295 6.12 14.80 5.59
N ALA A 296 5.88 16.06 5.26
CA ALA A 296 6.58 16.73 4.17
C ALA A 296 8.10 16.83 4.41
N ALA A 297 8.55 16.83 5.67
CA ALA A 297 9.96 16.86 6.02
C ALA A 297 10.72 15.58 5.64
N TYR A 298 10.04 14.46 5.39
CA TYR A 298 10.65 13.27 4.80
C TYR A 298 11.05 13.45 3.32
N ILE A 299 10.61 14.53 2.67
CA ILE A 299 10.95 14.86 1.29
C ILE A 299 12.18 15.77 1.29
N LEU A 300 13.17 15.48 0.44
CA LEU A 300 14.39 16.27 0.32
C LEU A 300 14.08 17.78 0.22
N PRO A 301 14.55 18.63 1.16
CA PRO A 301 14.10 20.02 1.28
C PRO A 301 14.26 20.88 0.02
N VAL A 302 15.37 20.71 -0.72
CA VAL A 302 15.67 21.52 -1.93
C VAL A 302 15.24 20.81 -3.22
N SER A 303 14.27 19.90 -3.14
CA SER A 303 13.76 19.17 -4.32
C SER A 303 12.51 19.82 -4.91
N PRO A 304 12.28 19.68 -6.23
CA PRO A 304 10.98 20.03 -6.83
C PRO A 304 9.81 19.31 -6.15
N ALA A 305 10.02 18.08 -5.69
CA ALA A 305 9.00 17.31 -4.97
C ALA A 305 8.58 18.00 -3.66
N ASN A 306 9.53 18.51 -2.88
CA ASN A 306 9.24 19.22 -1.63
C ASN A 306 8.44 20.50 -1.89
N ASN A 307 8.84 21.32 -2.87
CA ASN A 307 8.06 22.51 -3.24
C ASN A 307 6.63 22.15 -3.67
N THR A 308 6.44 21.05 -4.43
CA THR A 308 5.07 20.64 -4.81
C THR A 308 4.26 20.14 -3.62
N ALA A 309 4.89 19.51 -2.62
CA ALA A 309 4.23 19.10 -1.39
C ALA A 309 3.84 20.31 -0.54
N LEU A 310 4.76 21.23 -0.30
CA LEU A 310 4.50 22.49 0.40
C LEU A 310 3.43 23.30 -0.33
N GLN A 311 3.48 23.43 -1.65
CA GLN A 311 2.43 24.12 -2.40
C GLN A 311 1.05 23.44 -2.25
N GLY A 312 1.00 22.12 -2.17
CA GLY A 312 -0.23 21.38 -1.91
C GLY A 312 -0.77 21.66 -0.50
N ILE A 313 0.08 21.61 0.53
CA ILE A 313 -0.28 21.96 1.92
C ILE A 313 -0.75 23.42 2.00
N PHE A 314 -0.06 24.33 1.33
CA PHE A 314 -0.44 25.74 1.22
C PHE A 314 -1.86 25.90 0.64
N ASN A 315 -2.15 25.24 -0.47
CA ASN A 315 -3.48 25.32 -1.08
C ASN A 315 -4.56 24.77 -0.13
N ALA A 316 -4.29 23.65 0.57
CA ALA A 316 -5.20 23.09 1.56
C ALA A 316 -5.50 24.07 2.71
N CYS A 317 -4.50 24.82 3.17
CA CYS A 317 -4.67 25.87 4.18
C CYS A 317 -5.53 27.03 3.64
N CYS A 318 -5.28 27.47 2.40
CA CYS A 318 -6.07 28.54 1.77
C CYS A 318 -7.53 28.13 1.55
N GLU A 319 -7.81 26.88 1.16
CA GLU A 319 -9.18 26.36 1.03
C GLU A 319 -9.94 26.39 2.36
N GLN A 320 -9.22 26.25 3.47
CA GLN A 320 -9.75 26.36 4.83
C GLN A 320 -9.70 27.79 5.39
N LYS A 321 -9.22 28.77 4.60
CA LYS A 321 -8.99 30.16 5.02
C LYS A 321 -8.06 30.31 6.23
N ASP A 322 -7.18 29.33 6.42
CA ASP A 322 -6.15 29.34 7.45
C ASP A 322 -4.90 30.06 6.93
N TRP A 323 -4.98 31.39 6.93
CA TRP A 323 -3.93 32.26 6.39
C TRP A 323 -2.62 32.21 7.18
N ASP A 324 -2.70 31.97 8.49
CA ASP A 324 -1.53 31.88 9.37
C ASP A 324 -0.70 30.64 9.04
N ASN A 325 -1.34 29.47 8.93
CA ASN A 325 -0.64 28.26 8.52
C ASN A 325 -0.21 28.30 7.05
N ALA A 326 -1.01 28.90 6.16
CA ALA A 326 -0.60 29.13 4.78
C ALA A 326 0.71 29.94 4.71
N LEU A 327 0.84 31.02 5.49
CA LEU A 327 2.08 31.81 5.57
C LEU A 327 3.27 30.98 6.09
N ARG A 328 3.08 30.20 7.15
CA ARG A 328 4.13 29.30 7.67
C ARG A 328 4.65 28.34 6.60
N VAL A 329 3.81 27.93 5.66
CA VAL A 329 4.25 27.09 4.52
C VAL A 329 5.07 27.89 3.53
N VAL A 330 4.67 29.14 3.20
CA VAL A 330 5.41 30.00 2.26
C VAL A 330 6.86 30.21 2.70
N ASP A 331 7.09 30.38 4.00
CA ASP A 331 8.44 30.55 4.56
C ASP A 331 9.36 29.34 4.33
N ARG A 332 8.77 28.14 4.17
CA ARG A 332 9.48 26.87 3.95
C ARG A 332 9.72 26.56 2.46
N ILE A 333 8.99 27.20 1.56
CA ILE A 333 9.18 27.05 0.12
C ILE A 333 10.54 27.64 -0.24
N PHE A 334 11.31 27.00 -1.13
CA PHE A 334 12.59 27.60 -1.57
C PHE A 334 12.47 28.28 -2.94
N CYS A 335 11.53 27.83 -3.79
CA CYS A 335 11.38 28.37 -5.13
C CYS A 335 10.65 29.72 -5.09
N GLU A 336 11.36 30.77 -5.47
CA GLU A 336 10.88 32.15 -5.44
C GLU A 336 9.63 32.38 -6.31
N HIS A 337 9.54 31.70 -7.46
CA HIS A 337 8.35 31.78 -8.30
C HIS A 337 7.11 31.23 -7.58
N ILE A 338 7.26 30.12 -6.86
CA ILE A 338 6.16 29.53 -6.09
C ILE A 338 5.80 30.43 -4.90
N LYS A 339 6.78 31.00 -4.18
CA LYS A 339 6.53 31.97 -3.11
C LYS A 339 5.70 33.16 -3.59
N ASN A 340 6.10 33.77 -4.71
CA ASN A 340 5.39 34.90 -5.30
C ASN A 340 3.94 34.56 -5.65
N ASN A 341 3.70 33.36 -6.20
CA ASN A 341 2.34 32.88 -6.46
C ASN A 341 1.54 32.66 -5.17
N CYS A 342 2.16 32.13 -4.12
CA CYS A 342 1.52 31.96 -2.82
C CYS A 342 1.16 33.29 -2.17
N HIS A 343 2.06 34.28 -2.16
CA HIS A 343 1.78 35.62 -1.65
C HIS A 343 0.64 36.31 -2.42
N SER A 344 0.60 36.16 -3.76
CA SER A 344 -0.52 36.65 -4.58
C SER A 344 -1.85 35.98 -4.21
N LYS A 345 -1.86 34.66 -3.98
CA LYS A 345 -3.07 33.94 -3.54
C LYS A 345 -3.55 34.35 -2.14
N ILE A 346 -2.63 34.51 -1.17
CA ILE A 346 -2.99 35.03 0.16
C ILE A 346 -3.57 36.43 0.03
N SER A 347 -2.92 37.30 -0.75
CA SER A 347 -3.38 38.66 -1.02
C SER A 347 -4.80 38.69 -1.59
N ASP A 348 -5.09 37.84 -2.59
CA ASP A 348 -6.42 37.71 -3.17
C ASP A 348 -7.48 37.26 -2.15
N GLY A 349 -7.19 36.21 -1.37
CA GLY A 349 -8.14 35.68 -0.39
C GLY A 349 -8.43 36.65 0.77
N LEU A 350 -7.42 37.34 1.27
CA LEU A 350 -7.59 38.39 2.27
C LEU A 350 -8.40 39.57 1.72
N PHE A 351 -8.23 39.90 0.44
CA PHE A 351 -9.04 40.92 -0.22
C PHE A 351 -10.53 40.54 -0.26
N GLU A 352 -10.83 39.28 -0.61
CA GLU A 352 -12.19 38.75 -0.61
C GLU A 352 -12.84 38.75 0.78
N GLU A 353 -12.03 38.67 1.84
CA GLU A 353 -12.46 38.82 3.25
C GLU A 353 -12.49 40.27 3.73
N GLU A 354 -12.33 41.24 2.82
CA GLU A 354 -12.27 42.68 3.11
C GLU A 354 -11.13 43.12 4.03
N ARG A 355 -10.10 42.27 4.21
CA ARG A 355 -8.87 42.56 4.97
C ARG A 355 -7.84 43.28 4.10
N TYR A 356 -8.21 44.47 3.61
CA TYR A 356 -7.47 45.14 2.54
C TYR A 356 -6.01 45.48 2.87
N ASP A 357 -5.72 45.97 4.08
CA ASP A 357 -4.35 46.35 4.44
C ASP A 357 -3.42 45.15 4.45
N GLU A 358 -3.90 44.02 4.95
CA GLU A 358 -3.16 42.77 4.94
C GLU A 358 -2.97 42.25 3.50
N ALA A 359 -4.02 42.30 2.68
CA ALA A 359 -3.94 41.95 1.26
C ALA A 359 -2.87 42.78 0.52
N ILE A 360 -2.78 44.09 0.81
CA ILE A 360 -1.76 44.99 0.25
C ILE A 360 -0.37 44.61 0.76
N ASN A 361 -0.21 44.35 2.07
CA ASN A 361 1.06 43.94 2.66
C ASN A 361 1.59 42.65 2.01
N PHE A 362 0.72 41.65 1.78
CA PHE A 362 1.12 40.43 1.09
C PHE A 362 1.48 40.65 -0.38
N ALA A 363 0.81 41.57 -1.08
CA ALA A 363 1.21 41.96 -2.43
C ALA A 363 2.62 42.58 -2.45
N LEU A 364 2.98 43.35 -1.43
CA LEU A 364 4.30 43.98 -1.31
C LEU A 364 5.42 42.96 -1.02
N LEU A 365 5.12 41.82 -0.38
CA LEU A 365 6.07 40.73 -0.17
C LEU A 365 6.50 40.03 -1.47
N ILE A 366 5.76 40.23 -2.57
CA ILE A 366 6.12 39.68 -3.88
C ILE A 366 7.43 40.34 -4.36
N THR A 367 8.46 39.52 -4.52
CA THR A 367 9.82 39.96 -4.87
C THR A 367 9.95 40.30 -6.35
N THR A 368 9.25 39.56 -7.22
CA THR A 368 9.26 39.81 -8.67
C THR A 368 8.49 41.09 -8.99
N SER A 369 9.21 42.13 -9.41
CA SER A 369 8.65 43.48 -9.65
C SER A 369 7.41 43.47 -10.56
N HIS A 370 7.47 42.75 -11.69
CA HIS A 370 6.33 42.68 -12.61
C HIS A 370 5.10 42.04 -11.94
N THR A 371 5.27 40.89 -11.28
CA THR A 371 4.19 40.19 -10.56
C THR A 371 3.61 41.06 -9.44
N ARG A 372 4.46 41.72 -8.66
CA ARG A 372 4.05 42.65 -7.59
C ARG A 372 3.20 43.79 -8.15
N ASN A 373 3.68 44.46 -9.19
CA ASN A 373 2.98 45.59 -9.80
C ASN A 373 1.61 45.17 -10.37
N MET A 374 1.53 43.98 -10.98
CA MET A 374 0.28 43.43 -11.47
C MET A 374 -0.71 43.09 -10.34
N GLN A 375 -0.22 42.53 -9.22
CA GLN A 375 -1.06 42.26 -8.05
C GLN A 375 -1.57 43.55 -7.41
N LEU A 376 -0.70 44.55 -7.19
CA LEU A 376 -1.10 45.87 -6.67
C LEU A 376 -2.12 46.56 -7.57
N LYS A 377 -1.93 46.50 -8.90
CA LYS A 377 -2.92 47.00 -9.85
C LYS A 377 -4.25 46.28 -9.70
N LYS A 378 -4.26 44.95 -9.57
CA LYS A 378 -5.48 44.16 -9.38
C LYS A 378 -6.24 44.61 -8.12
N ILE A 379 -5.53 44.80 -7.00
CA ILE A 379 -6.11 45.30 -5.74
C ILE A 379 -6.68 46.71 -5.93
N SER A 380 -5.91 47.62 -6.53
CA SER A 380 -6.35 49.00 -6.84
C SER A 380 -7.62 49.00 -7.68
N ASP A 381 -7.65 48.23 -8.78
CA ASP A 381 -8.81 48.10 -9.66
C ASP A 381 -10.04 47.57 -8.90
N ALA A 382 -9.84 46.59 -8.01
CA ALA A 382 -10.92 46.00 -7.20
C ALA A 382 -11.44 46.98 -6.12
N LEU A 383 -10.57 47.72 -5.44
CA LEU A 383 -10.97 48.78 -4.50
C LEU A 383 -11.77 49.88 -5.19
N ALA A 384 -11.38 50.27 -6.40
CA ALA A 384 -12.12 51.23 -7.20
C ALA A 384 -13.53 50.72 -7.51
N LYS A 385 -13.68 49.47 -7.95
CA LYS A 385 -15.00 48.85 -8.16
C LYS A 385 -15.83 48.79 -6.87
N ALA A 386 -15.19 48.58 -5.73
CA ALA A 386 -15.81 48.62 -4.41
C ALA A 386 -16.05 50.07 -3.90
N LYS A 387 -15.82 51.10 -4.73
CA LYS A 387 -15.99 52.53 -4.41
C LYS A 387 -15.09 53.04 -3.28
N LYS A 388 -13.99 52.33 -3.00
CA LYS A 388 -12.97 52.69 -2.01
C LYS A 388 -11.85 53.48 -2.68
N TRP A 389 -12.21 54.64 -3.22
CA TRP A 389 -11.38 55.43 -4.15
C TRP A 389 -10.03 55.88 -3.60
N GLU A 390 -10.01 56.41 -2.38
CA GLU A 390 -8.79 56.92 -1.75
C GLU A 390 -7.77 55.78 -1.57
N LYS A 391 -8.24 54.64 -1.06
CA LYS A 391 -7.42 53.45 -0.88
C LYS A 391 -6.98 52.85 -2.22
N ALA A 392 -7.84 52.87 -3.24
CA ALA A 392 -7.45 52.46 -4.59
C ALA A 392 -6.29 53.31 -5.12
N ASN A 393 -6.37 54.63 -4.95
CA ASN A 393 -5.32 55.55 -5.38
C ASN A 393 -4.03 55.39 -4.57
N GLU A 394 -4.14 55.17 -3.26
CA GLU A 394 -3.00 54.83 -2.40
C GLU A 394 -2.26 53.59 -2.93
N VAL A 395 -2.99 52.50 -3.20
CA VAL A 395 -2.40 51.26 -3.75
C VAL A 395 -1.81 51.47 -5.14
N ALA A 396 -2.45 52.26 -5.99
CA ALA A 396 -1.90 52.59 -7.31
C ALA A 396 -0.53 53.30 -7.19
N ASN A 397 -0.35 54.16 -6.20
CA ASN A 397 0.93 54.86 -5.97
C ASN A 397 2.06 53.94 -5.47
N LEU A 398 1.74 52.77 -4.91
CA LEU A 398 2.73 51.75 -4.55
C LEU A 398 3.32 51.03 -5.78
N ILE A 399 2.72 51.19 -6.97
CA ILE A 399 3.17 50.56 -8.21
C ILE A 399 4.40 51.31 -8.76
N CYS A 400 5.54 50.62 -8.85
CA CYS A 400 6.78 51.22 -9.32
C CYS A 400 6.81 51.43 -10.85
N SER A 401 6.13 50.57 -11.61
CA SER A 401 6.06 50.69 -13.08
C SER A 401 5.09 51.80 -13.48
N ASP A 402 5.60 52.84 -14.13
CA ASP A 402 4.80 53.99 -14.57
C ASP A 402 3.65 53.57 -15.50
N ASP A 403 3.91 52.64 -16.44
CA ASP A 403 2.88 52.14 -17.36
C ASP A 403 1.72 51.46 -16.63
N ILE A 404 2.04 50.56 -15.70
CA ILE A 404 1.05 49.81 -14.92
C ILE A 404 0.32 50.76 -13.96
N ARG A 405 1.03 51.69 -13.33
CA ARG A 405 0.46 52.72 -12.44
C ARG A 405 -0.51 53.61 -13.20
N ASN A 406 -0.12 54.12 -14.36
CA ASN A 406 -0.97 54.95 -15.20
C ASN A 406 -2.23 54.20 -15.64
N GLN A 407 -2.13 52.90 -15.91
CA GLN A 407 -3.30 52.08 -16.22
C GLN A 407 -4.23 51.93 -15.01
N ALA A 408 -3.69 51.70 -13.81
CA ALA A 408 -4.48 51.63 -12.58
C ALA A 408 -5.21 52.96 -12.30
N CYS A 409 -4.52 54.10 -12.39
CA CYS A 409 -5.13 55.42 -12.21
C CYS A 409 -6.24 55.70 -13.23
N LYS A 410 -6.04 55.34 -14.51
CA LYS A 410 -7.08 55.44 -15.54
C LYS A 410 -8.32 54.60 -15.20
N ASN A 411 -8.11 53.39 -14.69
CA ASN A 411 -9.22 52.53 -14.27
C ASN A 411 -9.99 53.11 -13.08
N ILE A 412 -9.30 53.71 -12.10
CA ILE A 412 -9.95 54.40 -10.97
C ILE A 412 -10.86 55.51 -11.48
N ILE A 413 -10.32 56.42 -12.31
CA ILE A 413 -11.08 57.56 -12.88
C ILE A 413 -12.28 57.07 -13.69
N LYS A 414 -12.10 56.03 -14.50
CA LYS A 414 -13.18 55.43 -15.28
C LYS A 414 -14.33 54.96 -14.38
N ASN A 415 -14.03 54.20 -13.33
CA ASN A 415 -15.05 53.70 -12.38
C ASN A 415 -15.75 54.86 -11.63
N MET A 416 -15.04 55.95 -11.31
CA MET A 416 -15.65 57.15 -10.72
C MET A 416 -16.65 57.82 -11.68
N ASN A 417 -16.27 57.99 -12.95
CA ASN A 417 -17.10 58.65 -13.96
C ASN A 417 -18.35 57.84 -14.33
N GLU A 418 -18.23 56.52 -14.42
CA GLU A 418 -19.38 55.62 -14.67
C GLU A 418 -20.44 55.76 -13.56
N MET A 419 -20.02 55.97 -12.31
CA MET A 419 -20.94 56.21 -11.20
C MET A 419 -21.67 57.56 -11.33
N GLN A 420 -20.96 58.64 -11.68
CA GLN A 420 -21.57 59.96 -11.86
C GLN A 420 -22.63 59.96 -12.96
N ASN A 421 -22.38 59.25 -14.06
CA ASN A 421 -23.33 59.11 -15.15
C ASN A 421 -24.55 58.23 -14.77
N SER A 422 -24.34 57.13 -14.04
CA SER A 422 -25.46 56.28 -13.55
C SER A 422 -26.36 56.97 -12.51
N GLY A 423 -25.78 57.82 -11.66
CA GLY A 423 -26.53 58.64 -10.70
C GLY A 423 -27.36 59.73 -11.38
N ALA A 424 -26.81 60.36 -12.43
CA ALA A 424 -27.50 61.38 -13.21
C ALA A 424 -28.73 60.84 -13.99
N ASP A 425 -28.66 59.61 -14.50
CA ASP A 425 -29.80 58.97 -15.17
C ASP A 425 -30.90 58.53 -14.18
N SER A 426 -30.54 58.08 -12.97
CA SER A 426 -31.53 57.74 -11.93
C SER A 426 -32.31 58.96 -11.41
N ALA A 427 -31.68 60.14 -11.36
CA ALA A 427 -32.33 61.39 -10.98
C ALA A 427 -33.27 61.94 -12.08
N ARG A 428 -33.01 61.63 -13.36
CA ARG A 428 -33.91 61.99 -14.47
C ARG A 428 -35.15 61.10 -14.55
N GLY A 429 -35.12 59.88 -14.05
CA GLY A 429 -36.27 58.97 -14.00
C GLY A 429 -37.27 59.23 -12.86
N ALA A 430 -36.90 60.01 -11.83
CA ALA A 430 -37.76 60.33 -10.69
C ALA A 430 -38.57 61.64 -10.86
N PHE A 431 -38.47 62.29 -12.02
CA PHE A 431 -39.16 63.55 -12.36
C PHE A 431 -40.21 63.41 -13.49
N PHE A 432 -40.68 62.19 -13.78
CA PHE A 432 -41.79 61.95 -14.70
C PHE A 432 -43.00 61.32 -14.02
#